data_AF-A0A161MS17-F1
#
_entry.id   AF-A0A161MS17-F1
#
_cell.length_a   1.000
_cell.length_b   1.000
_cell.length_c   1.000
_cell.angle_alpha   90.00
_cell.angle_beta   90.00
_cell.angle_gamma   90.00
#
_symmetry.space_group_name_H-M   'P 1'
#
loop_
_entity.id
_entity.type
_entity.pdbx_description
1 polymer ?
#
loop_
_entity_poly.entity_id
_entity_poly.type
_entity_poly.pdbx_seq_one_letter_code
_entity_poly.pdbx_strand_id
1 'polypeptide(L)' 'LERLKQQLTKLEVQETDKEENKTIALGTSKLNYLDPRISVAWCKKYNVPIDKIYNKTQRDKFRWAIDMAGPDYVF' A
#
# COMPACT_ATOMS: atom_id res chain seq x y z
N LEU A 1 24.55 -2.32 16.80
CA LEU A 1 24.59 -1.11 15.94
C LEU A 1 23.61 -1.20 14.76
N GLU A 2 23.64 -2.28 13.98
CA GLU A 2 22.78 -2.42 12.79
C GLU A 2 21.27 -2.36 13.06
N ARG A 3 20.80 -3.08 14.10
CA ARG A 3 19.39 -3.02 14.54
C ARG A 3 18.93 -1.60 14.91
N LEU A 4 19.79 -0.82 15.58
CA LEU A 4 19.48 0.56 15.96
C LEU A 4 19.41 1.47 14.72
N LYS A 5 20.29 1.26 13.74
CA LYS A 5 20.24 1.98 12.46
C LYS A 5 18.95 1.67 11.70
N GLN A 6 18.53 0.40 11.62
CA GLN A 6 17.28 0.01 10.98
C GLN A 6 16.05 0.62 11.67
N GLN A 7 16.05 0.67 13.01
CA GLN A 7 14.98 1.31 13.77
C GLN A 7 14.95 2.82 13.52
N LEU A 8 16.11 3.48 13.45
CA LEU A 8 16.21 4.89 13.13
C LEU A 8 15.64 5.18 11.73
N THR A 9 16.07 4.46 10.70
CA THR A 9 15.56 4.61 9.33
C THR A 9 14.05 4.43 9.26
N LYS A 10 13.50 3.47 10.00
CA LYS A 10 12.04 3.26 10.05
C LYS A 10 11.31 4.46 10.68
N LEU A 11 11.88 5.08 11.71
CA LEU A 11 11.29 6.25 12.36
C LEU A 11 11.34 7.48 11.45
N GLU A 12 12.46 7.69 10.77
CA GLU A 12 12.64 8.79 9.80
C GLU A 12 11.59 8.70 8.69
N VAL A 13 11.39 7.51 8.09
CA VAL A 13 10.35 7.29 7.07
C VAL A 13 8.95 7.59 7.61
N GLN A 14 8.65 7.15 8.84
CA GLN A 14 7.34 7.41 9.46
C GLN A 14 7.10 8.89 9.76
N GLU A 15 8.14 9.65 10.06
CA GLU A 15 8.05 11.09 10.29
C GLU A 15 7.74 11.83 8.99
N THR A 16 8.50 11.52 7.92
CA THR A 16 8.26 12.10 6.59
C THR A 16 6.86 11.79 6.10
N ASP A 17 6.41 10.52 6.20
CA ASP A 17 5.07 10.11 5.78
C ASP A 17 3.97 10.91 6.50
N LYS A 18 4.15 11.23 7.79
CA LYS A 18 3.16 11.99 8.55
C LYS A 18 3.11 13.46 8.15
N GLU A 19 4.26 14.08 7.92
CA GLU A 19 4.30 15.50 7.57
C GLU A 19 3.75 15.73 6.15
N GLU A 20 4.08 14.87 5.19
CA GLU A 20 3.56 14.96 3.82
C GLU A 20 2.03 14.72 3.76
N ASN A 21 1.50 13.82 4.60
CA ASN A 21 0.07 13.50 4.62
C ASN A 21 -0.77 14.42 5.51
N LYS A 22 -0.18 15.43 6.14
CA LYS A 22 -0.85 16.30 7.12
C LYS A 22 -2.05 17.06 6.56
N THR A 23 -2.01 17.41 5.27
CA THR A 23 -3.06 18.16 4.58
C THR A 23 -3.79 17.34 3.51
N ILE A 24 -3.39 16.08 3.30
CA ILE A 24 -3.84 15.26 2.17
C ILE A 24 -4.63 14.04 2.65
N ALA A 25 -5.89 13.94 2.23
CA ALA A 25 -6.75 12.80 2.52
C ALA A 25 -6.66 11.73 1.41
N LEU A 26 -5.79 10.74 1.60
CA LEU A 26 -5.58 9.65 0.61
C LEU A 26 -6.72 8.61 0.52
N GLY A 27 -7.67 8.61 1.46
CA GLY A 27 -8.69 7.56 1.56
C GLY A 27 -9.62 7.50 0.36
N THR A 28 -10.10 8.65 -0.12
CA THR A 28 -11.10 8.70 -1.20
C THR A 28 -10.52 8.25 -2.53
N SER A 29 -9.31 8.71 -2.89
CA SER A 29 -8.62 8.30 -4.11
C SER A 29 -8.33 6.80 -4.12
N LYS A 30 -7.78 6.29 -3.01
CA LYS A 30 -7.48 4.88 -2.82
C LYS A 30 -8.68 3.94 -2.98
N LEU A 31 -9.88 4.39 -2.60
CA LEU A 31 -11.06 3.54 -2.59
C LEU A 31 -11.93 3.62 -3.84
N ASN A 32 -11.86 4.74 -4.55
CA ASN A 32 -12.85 5.09 -5.57
C ASN A 32 -12.25 5.54 -6.90
N TYR A 33 -11.00 6.03 -6.93
CA TYR A 33 -10.40 6.62 -8.15
C TYR A 33 -9.17 5.85 -8.65
N LEU A 34 -8.63 4.92 -7.87
CA LEU A 34 -7.53 4.06 -8.29
C LEU A 34 -8.06 2.65 -8.57
N ASP A 35 -7.63 2.06 -9.69
CA ASP A 35 -7.90 0.65 -9.97
C ASP A 35 -7.13 -0.22 -8.96
N PRO A 36 -7.82 -1.01 -8.11
CA PRO A 36 -7.18 -1.82 -7.09
C PRO A 36 -6.21 -2.86 -7.67
N ARG A 37 -6.39 -3.28 -8.93
CA ARG A 37 -5.50 -4.24 -9.61
C ARG A 37 -4.09 -3.70 -9.78
N ILE A 38 -3.93 -2.38 -9.94
CA ILE A 38 -2.60 -1.73 -10.00
C ILE A 38 -1.85 -1.98 -8.68
N SER A 39 -2.53 -1.75 -7.55
CA SER A 39 -1.93 -1.94 -6.23
C SER A 39 -1.68 -3.43 -5.93
N VAL A 40 -2.59 -4.32 -6.35
CA VAL A 40 -2.42 -5.77 -6.20
C VAL A 40 -1.23 -6.28 -7.00
N ALA A 41 -1.10 -5.86 -8.26
CA ALA A 41 0.01 -6.26 -9.13
C ALA A 41 1.36 -5.82 -8.58
N TRP A 42 1.44 -4.57 -8.10
CA TRP A 42 2.63 -4.06 -7.41
C TRP A 42 2.97 -4.89 -6.16
N CYS A 43 1.97 -5.25 -5.33
CA CYS A 43 2.18 -6.10 -4.16
C CYS A 43 2.72 -7.48 -4.54
N LYS A 44 2.17 -8.11 -5.58
CA LYS A 44 2.63 -9.42 -6.07
C LYS A 44 4.05 -9.33 -6.65
N LYS A 45 4.35 -8.27 -7.41
CA LYS A 45 5.66 -8.05 -8.05
C LYS A 45 6.80 -7.86 -7.05
N TYR A 46 6.56 -7.13 -5.95
CA TYR A 46 7.58 -6.83 -4.93
C TYR A 46 7.42 -7.67 -3.65
N ASN A 47 6.58 -8.71 -3.68
CA ASN A 47 6.31 -9.59 -2.56
C ASN A 47 5.90 -8.83 -1.26
N VAL A 48 5.11 -7.77 -1.43
CA VAL A 48 4.59 -6.96 -0.32
C VAL A 48 3.26 -7.54 0.16
N PRO A 49 3.08 -7.78 1.48
CA PRO A 49 1.81 -8.26 2.01
C PRO A 49 0.67 -7.28 1.76
N ILE A 50 -0.42 -7.76 1.14
CA ILE A 50 -1.56 -6.93 0.74
C ILE A 50 -2.28 -6.27 1.94
N ASP A 51 -2.14 -6.82 3.15
CA ASP A 51 -2.67 -6.25 4.38
C ASP A 51 -1.98 -4.96 4.82
N LYS A 52 -0.77 -4.70 4.32
CA LYS A 52 -0.06 -3.41 4.51
C LYS A 52 -0.67 -2.30 3.67
N ILE A 53 -1.26 -2.64 2.54
CA ILE A 53 -1.89 -1.67 1.64
C ILE A 53 -3.39 -1.56 1.93
N TYR A 54 -4.11 -2.67 2.03
CA TYR A 54 -5.56 -2.66 2.27
C TYR A 54 -5.90 -3.28 3.63
N ASN A 55 -6.72 -2.59 4.42
CA ASN A 55 -7.29 -3.16 5.64
C ASN A 55 -8.33 -4.24 5.33
N LYS A 56 -8.86 -4.92 6.36
CA LYS A 56 -9.79 -6.07 6.18
C LYS A 56 -10.98 -5.71 5.29
N THR A 57 -11.71 -4.64 5.60
CA THR A 57 -12.89 -4.20 4.84
C THR A 57 -12.56 -3.86 3.39
N GLN A 58 -11.40 -3.26 3.15
CA GLN A 58 -10.94 -2.90 1.81
C GLN A 58 -10.58 -4.13 0.98
N ARG A 59 -9.96 -5.14 1.60
CA ARG A 59 -9.67 -6.42 0.93
C ARG A 59 -10.94 -7.17 0.55
N ASP A 60 -11.98 -7.08 1.37
CA ASP A 60 -13.28 -7.67 1.05
C ASP A 60 -13.96 -6.93 -0.11
N LYS A 61 -13.90 -5.58 -0.14
CA LYS A 61 -14.38 -4.77 -1.29
C LYS A 61 -13.63 -5.11 -2.59
N PHE A 62 -12.32 -5.32 -2.52
CA PHE A 62 -11.46 -5.54 -3.69
C PHE A 62 -11.07 -7.00 -3.91
N ARG A 63 -11.86 -7.95 -3.38
CA ARG A 63 -11.61 -9.39 -3.50
C ARG A 63 -11.41 -9.80 -4.97
N TRP A 64 -12.29 -9.32 -5.84
CA TRP A 64 -12.25 -9.56 -7.28
C TRP A 64 -10.90 -9.16 -7.91
N ALA A 65 -10.29 -8.05 -7.47
CA ALA A 65 -9.02 -7.58 -7.99
C ALA A 65 -7.84 -8.41 -7.45
N ILE A 66 -7.90 -8.83 -6.19
CA ILE A 66 -6.88 -9.65 -5.54
C ILE A 66 -6.74 -11.01 -6.23
N ASP A 67 -7.90 -11.61 -6.56
CA ASP A 67 -7.95 -12.95 -7.16
C ASP A 67 -7.57 -12.94 -8.64
N MET A 68 -7.93 -11.88 -9.39
CA MET A 68 -7.73 -11.83 -10.85
C MET A 68 -6.42 -11.18 -11.31
N ALA A 69 -5.84 -10.23 -10.57
CA ALA A 69 -4.68 -9.49 -11.07
C ALA A 69 -3.37 -10.28 -10.93
N GLY A 70 -2.64 -10.45 -12.02
CA GLY A 70 -1.26 -10.95 -12.02
C GLY A 70 -0.24 -9.84 -11.68
N PRO A 71 1.05 -10.20 -11.49
CA PRO A 71 2.12 -9.24 -11.22
C PRO A 71 2.41 -8.28 -12.39
N ASP A 72 2.05 -8.66 -13.61
CA ASP A 72 2.31 -7.90 -14.85
C ASP A 72 1.09 -7.13 -15.36
N TYR A 73 0.10 -6.89 -14.51
CA TYR A 73 -1.08 -6.10 -14.88
C TYR A 73 -0.70 -4.67 -15.28
N VAL A 74 -1.22 -4.24 -16.43
CA VAL A 74 -1.13 -2.86 -16.94
C VAL A 74 -2.55 -2.33 -17.10
N PHE A 75 -2.79 -1.12 -16.61
CA PHE A 75 -4.09 -0.43 -16.69
C PHE A 75 -4.34 0.15 -18.08
#